data_AF-J3GRQ6-F1
#
_entry.id   AF-J3GRQ6-F1
#
_cell.length_a   1.000
_cell.length_b   1.000
_cell.length_c   1.000
_cell.angle_alpha   90.00
_cell.angle_beta   90.00
_cell.angle_gamma   90.00
#
_symmetry.space_group_name_H-M   'P 1'
#
loop_
_entity.id
_entity.type
_entity.pdbx_description
1 polymer ?
#
loop_
_entity_poly.entity_id
_entity_poly.type
_entity_poly.pdbx_seq_one_letter_code
_entity_poly.pdbx_strand_id
1 'polypeptide(L)'
;MNNNNKICHANLRRGLLATAILVGMGIAPAQALEIDTGNEDLSVRFDNTFKLNYGQRVETANNKLANSWNNNDGDRNFSSGSAVSQRLDVLSELDVVYKQKAGFRVSANSWYDHAYDNVGSANASTNQLNNGVPDSRHISGYADRYYNGPSSEILDAFVFGSTEIGDETLLSAKLGSHTQYWGESILAFAHGNSYGQSGLDITKGLTVPGTEAKELFIPRNQLSTSLTLGPELTLGAQYFLGWDASRLPESGTYLGFNDGIQSGGHNLSLIGGRNPLFGAPGPIGANEFLRLKNGHTFTPDNHGDFGLMAKWSPEWLDGTLGFYYRNTSDILPNLVLQPTAVGPAQLISGNIGSYNQFYVDDIDIYGISLSKSIAGVSVGFDLNYRENMPLASVAATVSPAAAAAGLPGFIGR
;
A
#
# COMPACT_ATOMS: atom_id res chain seq x y z
N MET A 1 -50.40 34.47 -24.11
CA MET A 1 -50.86 34.68 -22.72
C MET A 1 -50.79 33.34 -22.00
N ASN A 2 -50.28 33.40 -20.77
CA ASN A 2 -50.13 32.35 -19.76
C ASN A 2 -48.93 31.38 -19.85
N ASN A 3 -47.82 31.94 -19.37
CA ASN A 3 -46.71 31.30 -18.66
C ASN A 3 -47.17 30.24 -17.65
N ASN A 4 -46.38 29.17 -17.52
CA ASN A 4 -46.08 28.55 -16.22
C ASN A 4 -44.75 27.79 -16.29
N ASN A 5 -43.65 28.52 -16.11
CA ASN A 5 -42.35 27.97 -15.75
C ASN A 5 -42.42 27.47 -14.30
N LYS A 6 -42.57 26.16 -14.09
CA LYS A 6 -42.24 25.54 -12.80
C LYS A 6 -40.77 25.15 -12.82
N ILE A 7 -39.96 26.02 -12.23
CA ILE A 7 -38.60 25.75 -11.80
C ILE A 7 -38.68 24.54 -10.85
N CYS A 8 -38.27 23.37 -11.34
CA CYS A 8 -38.02 22.23 -10.47
C CYS A 8 -36.75 22.53 -9.67
N HIS A 9 -36.93 22.82 -8.38
CA HIS A 9 -35.82 22.80 -7.43
C HIS A 9 -35.11 21.45 -7.54
N ALA A 10 -33.84 21.47 -7.92
CA ALA A 10 -32.96 20.33 -7.76
C ALA A 10 -32.89 20.03 -6.26
N ASN A 11 -33.67 19.05 -5.82
CA ASN A 11 -33.41 18.36 -4.57
C ASN A 11 -32.01 17.75 -4.70
N LEU A 12 -30.99 18.45 -4.19
CA LEU A 12 -29.73 17.83 -3.81
C LEU A 12 -30.09 16.75 -2.78
N ARG A 13 -30.29 15.53 -3.26
CA ARG A 13 -30.26 14.35 -2.41
C ARG A 13 -28.87 14.34 -1.79
N ARG A 14 -28.80 14.67 -0.50
CA ARG A 14 -27.62 14.45 0.34
C ARG A 14 -27.23 12.98 0.14
N GLY A 15 -26.13 12.74 -0.57
CA GLY A 15 -25.48 11.44 -0.54
C GLY A 15 -24.95 11.26 0.88
N LEU A 16 -25.54 10.32 1.62
CA LEU A 16 -25.02 9.86 2.90
C LEU A 16 -23.68 9.15 2.62
N LEU A 17 -22.60 9.90 2.78
CA LEU A 17 -21.25 9.36 2.84
C LEU A 17 -21.05 8.85 4.27
N ALA A 18 -20.86 7.54 4.41
CA ALA A 18 -20.46 6.94 5.68
C ALA A 18 -19.18 7.64 6.15
N THR A 19 -19.29 8.37 7.24
CA THR A 19 -18.17 9.10 7.84
C THR A 19 -17.76 8.38 9.13
N ALA A 20 -16.46 8.25 9.36
CA ALA A 20 -15.91 7.91 10.68
C ALA A 20 -15.22 9.16 11.23
N ILE A 21 -15.32 9.37 12.53
CA ILE A 21 -14.52 10.38 13.23
C ILE A 21 -13.32 9.63 13.80
N LEU A 22 -12.14 10.01 13.34
CA LEU A 22 -10.87 9.54 13.87
C LEU A 22 -10.25 10.70 14.67
N VAL A 23 -9.95 10.47 15.93
CA VAL A 23 -9.27 11.45 16.80
C VAL A 23 -7.96 10.84 17.28
N GLY A 24 -6.84 11.44 16.87
CA GLY A 24 -5.54 11.15 17.49
C GLY A 24 -5.50 11.81 18.87
N MET A 25 -5.57 11.02 19.93
CA MET A 25 -5.48 11.53 21.30
C MET A 25 -4.01 11.60 21.71
N GLY A 26 -3.34 12.66 21.26
CA GLY A 26 -2.00 13.03 21.67
C GLY A 26 -0.89 12.30 20.91
N ILE A 27 -0.01 13.09 20.30
CA ILE A 27 1.36 12.67 20.00
C ILE A 27 2.18 13.22 21.17
N ALA A 28 2.52 12.38 22.14
CA ALA A 28 3.53 12.74 23.12
C ALA A 28 4.87 12.24 22.55
N PRO A 29 5.77 13.13 22.06
CA PRO A 29 7.16 12.71 21.86
C PRO A 29 7.68 12.33 23.24
N ALA A 30 7.75 11.03 23.52
CA ALA A 30 8.28 10.55 24.77
C ALA A 30 9.80 10.60 24.65
N GLN A 31 10.36 11.75 25.02
CA GLN A 31 11.78 12.03 25.25
C GLN A 31 12.74 11.40 24.22
N ALA A 32 13.22 12.21 23.28
CA ALA A 32 14.46 11.88 22.59
C ALA A 32 15.58 11.79 23.63
N LEU A 33 16.00 10.57 23.97
CA LEU A 33 17.10 10.35 24.90
C LEU A 33 18.38 10.27 24.07
N GLU A 34 19.14 11.36 24.06
CA GLU A 34 20.54 11.28 23.69
C GLU A 34 21.29 10.57 24.83
N ILE A 35 21.88 9.43 24.50
CA ILE A 35 22.61 8.63 25.48
C ILE A 35 24.02 9.24 25.57
N ASP A 36 24.35 9.81 26.73
CA ASP A 36 25.72 10.25 27.01
C ASP A 36 26.64 9.03 27.05
N THR A 37 27.47 8.90 26.01
CA THR A 37 28.41 7.78 25.85
C THR A 37 29.75 8.05 26.52
N GLY A 38 30.01 9.28 26.98
CA GLY A 38 31.33 9.75 27.41
C GLY A 38 32.38 9.82 26.28
N ASN A 39 31.98 9.65 25.02
CA ASN A 39 32.85 9.72 23.84
C ASN A 39 32.32 10.76 22.85
N GLU A 40 33.07 11.85 22.67
CA GLU A 40 32.71 12.96 21.76
C GLU A 40 32.58 12.54 20.29
N ASP A 41 33.24 11.44 19.89
CA ASP A 41 33.14 10.87 18.55
C ASP A 41 31.90 9.99 18.34
N LEU A 42 31.13 9.66 19.39
CA LEU A 42 30.02 8.71 19.33
C LEU A 42 28.71 9.35 19.82
N SER A 43 27.78 9.57 18.89
CA SER A 43 26.42 9.99 19.18
C SER A 43 25.47 8.79 19.09
N VAL A 44 24.65 8.59 20.13
CA VAL A 44 23.64 7.54 20.18
C VAL A 44 22.31 8.19 20.58
N ARG A 45 21.30 8.00 19.73
CA ARG A 45 19.95 8.47 19.98
C ARG A 45 18.97 7.31 19.99
N PHE A 46 18.13 7.26 21.01
CA PHE A 46 17.01 6.32 21.08
C PHE A 46 15.71 7.07 21.31
N ASP A 47 14.85 7.09 20.28
CA ASP A 47 13.58 7.80 20.28
C ASP A 47 12.41 6.82 20.36
N ASN A 48 11.38 7.18 21.12
CA ASN A 48 10.12 6.43 21.15
C ASN A 48 8.93 7.36 20.96
N THR A 49 8.09 7.05 19.98
CA THR A 49 6.83 7.77 19.71
C THR A 49 5.66 6.86 20.02
N PHE A 50 4.84 7.27 20.98
CA PHE A 50 3.61 6.57 21.36
C PHE A 50 2.41 7.25 20.71
N LYS A 51 1.52 6.46 20.10
CA LYS A 51 0.29 6.96 19.48
C LYS A 51 -0.92 6.19 19.99
N LEU A 52 -1.93 6.92 20.43
CA LEU A 52 -3.23 6.39 20.83
C LEU A 52 -4.29 6.90 19.87
N ASN A 53 -4.94 5.98 19.16
CA ASN A 53 -5.96 6.28 18.17
C ASN A 53 -7.29 5.63 18.57
N TYR A 54 -8.34 6.45 18.53
CA TYR A 54 -9.72 5.98 18.68
C TYR A 54 -10.55 6.43 17.47
N GLY A 55 -11.23 5.47 16.87
CA GLY A 55 -12.16 5.66 15.76
C GLY A 55 -13.48 5.01 16.07
N GLN A 56 -14.58 5.68 15.75
CA GLN A 56 -15.94 5.14 15.90
C GLN A 56 -16.75 5.33 14.63
N ARG A 57 -17.51 4.29 14.26
CA ARG A 57 -18.51 4.37 13.20
C ARG A 57 -19.73 5.12 13.71
N VAL A 58 -20.15 6.19 13.04
CA VAL A 58 -21.30 7.03 13.49
C VAL A 58 -22.60 6.77 12.72
N GLU A 59 -22.53 6.12 11.56
CA GLU A 59 -23.69 5.85 10.72
C GLU A 59 -23.94 4.35 10.54
N THR A 60 -25.20 3.99 10.33
CA THR A 60 -25.58 2.63 9.95
C THR A 60 -25.06 2.28 8.56
N ALA A 61 -24.86 0.98 8.30
CA ALA A 61 -24.44 0.46 7.01
C ALA A 61 -25.32 0.97 5.85
N ASN A 62 -24.67 1.35 4.74
CA ASN A 62 -25.40 1.70 3.54
C ASN A 62 -25.86 0.41 2.84
N ASN A 63 -27.17 0.20 2.71
CA ASN A 63 -27.72 -1.02 2.11
C ASN A 63 -27.21 -1.31 0.68
N LYS A 64 -26.78 -0.33 -0.10
CA LYS A 64 -26.21 -0.58 -1.44
C LYS A 64 -24.80 -1.18 -1.34
N LEU A 65 -23.98 -0.67 -0.42
CA LEU A 65 -22.62 -1.13 -0.19
C LEU A 65 -22.62 -2.48 0.55
N ALA A 66 -23.43 -2.59 1.60
CA ALA A 66 -23.60 -3.82 2.38
C ALA A 66 -24.18 -5.01 1.58
N ASN A 67 -24.87 -4.76 0.47
CA ASN A 67 -25.40 -5.80 -0.43
C ASN A 67 -24.54 -6.02 -1.68
N SER A 68 -23.42 -5.30 -1.83
CA SER A 68 -22.43 -5.63 -2.86
C SER A 68 -21.78 -6.97 -2.53
N TRP A 69 -21.22 -7.67 -3.53
CA TRP A 69 -20.65 -9.00 -3.30
C TRP A 69 -19.19 -9.00 -2.85
N ASN A 70 -18.37 -8.09 -3.36
CA ASN A 70 -16.90 -8.13 -3.22
C ASN A 70 -16.32 -6.81 -2.66
N ASN A 71 -17.15 -6.01 -1.99
CA ASN A 71 -16.81 -4.68 -1.47
C ASN A 71 -17.70 -4.30 -0.24
N ASN A 72 -18.17 -5.29 0.54
CA ASN A 72 -19.20 -5.08 1.56
C ASN A 72 -18.74 -5.17 3.01
N ASP A 73 -17.52 -5.65 3.26
CA ASP A 73 -17.10 -6.04 4.61
C ASP A 73 -17.05 -4.88 5.60
N GLY A 74 -16.52 -3.72 5.21
CA GLY A 74 -16.49 -2.54 6.06
C GLY A 74 -17.90 -2.09 6.49
N ASP A 75 -18.91 -2.33 5.65
CA ASP A 75 -20.31 -2.07 5.97
C ASP A 75 -20.96 -3.18 6.80
N ARG A 76 -20.52 -4.43 6.66
CA ARG A 76 -21.12 -5.60 7.33
C ARG A 76 -20.51 -5.90 8.70
N ASN A 77 -19.22 -5.72 8.87
CA ASN A 77 -18.48 -6.15 10.05
C ASN A 77 -18.49 -5.13 11.19
N PHE A 78 -18.89 -3.89 10.91
CA PHE A 78 -18.91 -2.81 11.88
C PHE A 78 -20.31 -2.22 12.00
N SER A 79 -20.84 -2.16 13.22
CA SER A 79 -22.16 -1.57 13.48
C SER A 79 -22.07 -0.09 13.81
N SER A 80 -23.15 0.66 13.62
CA SER A 80 -23.18 2.05 14.11
C SER A 80 -22.91 2.07 15.62
N GLY A 81 -22.01 2.96 16.05
CA GLY A 81 -21.52 3.07 17.41
C GLY A 81 -20.37 2.11 17.78
N SER A 82 -19.99 1.15 16.92
CA SER A 82 -18.83 0.31 17.20
C SER A 82 -17.52 1.08 16.98
N ALA A 83 -16.49 0.73 17.75
CA ALA A 83 -15.15 1.16 17.44
C ALA A 83 -14.71 0.57 16.09
N VAL A 84 -14.01 1.38 15.29
CA VAL A 84 -13.33 0.96 14.06
C VAL A 84 -11.81 1.06 14.19
N SER A 85 -11.35 1.68 15.29
CA SER A 85 -9.98 1.62 15.78
C SER A 85 -9.96 1.94 17.28
N GLN A 86 -9.17 1.17 18.03
CA GLN A 86 -8.80 1.31 19.43
C GLN A 86 -7.32 0.94 19.54
N ARG A 87 -6.49 1.71 18.84
CA ARG A 87 -5.12 1.35 18.51
C ARG A 87 -4.09 2.05 19.38
N LEU A 88 -3.13 1.27 19.84
CA LEU A 88 -1.86 1.74 20.38
C LEU A 88 -0.76 1.39 19.38
N ASP A 89 0.02 2.37 18.96
CA ASP A 89 1.28 2.18 18.23
C ASP A 89 2.46 2.71 19.06
N VAL A 90 3.60 2.03 18.93
CA VAL A 90 4.89 2.44 19.46
C VAL A 90 5.92 2.34 18.35
N LEU A 91 6.43 3.49 17.93
CA LEU A 91 7.58 3.58 17.03
C LEU A 91 8.84 3.75 17.88
N SER A 92 9.82 2.88 17.70
CA SER A 92 11.14 2.97 18.33
C SER A 92 12.21 3.17 17.27
N GLU A 93 13.13 4.10 17.49
CA GLU A 93 14.21 4.45 16.56
C GLU A 93 15.54 4.51 17.29
N LEU A 94 16.53 3.78 16.80
CA LEU A 94 17.90 3.80 17.27
C LEU A 94 18.80 4.31 16.15
N ASP A 95 19.49 5.42 16.39
CA ASP A 95 20.52 5.96 15.52
C ASP A 95 21.86 5.94 16.27
N VAL A 96 22.89 5.38 15.64
CA VAL A 96 24.27 5.38 16.16
C VAL A 96 25.17 6.00 15.10
N VAL A 97 25.85 7.08 15.45
CA VAL A 97 26.71 7.85 14.55
C VAL A 97 28.11 7.99 15.16
N TYR A 98 29.11 7.58 14.39
CA TYR A 98 30.52 7.67 14.73
C TYR A 98 31.22 8.70 13.84
N LYS A 99 31.90 9.66 14.48
CA LYS A 99 32.68 10.74 13.85
C LYS A 99 31.90 11.55 12.80
N GLN A 100 30.57 11.58 12.92
CA GLN A 100 29.67 12.20 11.94
C GLN A 100 29.81 11.64 10.51
N LYS A 101 30.49 10.49 10.34
CA LYS A 101 30.87 9.94 9.03
C LYS A 101 30.30 8.55 8.79
N ALA A 102 30.12 7.73 9.82
CA ALA A 102 29.61 6.37 9.65
C ALA A 102 28.69 5.98 10.80
N GLY A 103 27.82 5.00 10.58
CA GLY A 103 26.87 4.61 11.60
C GLY A 103 25.87 3.57 11.13
N PHE A 104 24.85 3.37 11.96
CA PHE A 104 23.70 2.55 11.60
C PHE A 104 22.42 3.14 12.18
N ARG A 105 21.30 2.77 11.56
CA ARG A 105 19.95 3.10 12.01
C ARG A 105 19.09 1.86 12.00
N VAL A 106 18.32 1.67 13.06
CA VAL A 106 17.27 0.65 13.15
C VAL A 106 16.00 1.31 13.66
N SER A 107 14.88 1.09 13.00
CA SER A 107 13.56 1.52 13.46
C SER A 107 12.56 0.38 13.42
N ALA A 108 11.63 0.36 14.37
CA ALA A 108 10.59 -0.65 14.46
C ALA A 108 9.27 -0.03 14.92
N ASN A 109 8.17 -0.42 14.27
CA ASN A 109 6.82 -0.07 14.72
C ASN A 109 6.15 -1.30 15.34
N SER A 110 5.52 -1.12 16.50
CA SER A 110 4.77 -2.16 17.20
C SER A 110 3.36 -1.66 17.47
N TRP A 111 2.35 -2.54 17.40
CA TRP A 111 0.97 -2.12 17.54
C TRP A 111 0.04 -3.20 18.07
N TYR A 112 -1.10 -2.74 18.59
CA TYR A 112 -2.28 -3.53 18.92
C TYR A 112 -3.54 -2.66 18.75
N ASP A 113 -4.58 -3.17 18.09
CA ASP A 113 -5.87 -2.52 17.90
C ASP A 113 -7.01 -3.41 18.39
N HIS A 114 -7.55 -3.08 19.56
CA HIS A 114 -8.62 -3.85 20.20
C HIS A 114 -9.92 -3.90 19.38
N ALA A 115 -10.14 -2.97 18.45
CA ALA A 115 -11.33 -2.97 17.62
C ALA A 115 -11.42 -4.19 16.68
N TYR A 116 -10.31 -4.91 16.48
CA TYR A 116 -10.21 -6.07 15.59
C TYR A 116 -10.18 -7.42 16.32
N ASP A 117 -10.18 -7.48 17.66
CA ASP A 117 -10.17 -8.74 18.44
C ASP A 117 -11.32 -9.69 18.04
N ASN A 118 -12.50 -9.11 17.75
CA ASN A 118 -13.73 -9.84 17.46
C ASN A 118 -14.46 -9.22 16.25
N VAL A 119 -13.70 -8.85 15.22
CA VAL A 119 -14.29 -8.30 13.99
C VAL A 119 -14.89 -9.42 13.13
N GLY A 120 -16.03 -9.11 12.51
CA GLY A 120 -16.72 -10.05 11.62
C GLY A 120 -18.22 -10.05 11.87
N SER A 121 -18.95 -10.64 10.93
CA SER A 121 -20.40 -10.79 11.02
C SER A 121 -20.81 -12.13 10.41
N ALA A 122 -21.98 -12.68 10.74
CA ALA A 122 -22.47 -13.86 10.05
C ALA A 122 -23.08 -13.46 8.70
N ASN A 123 -22.44 -13.83 7.58
CA ASN A 123 -22.89 -13.51 6.23
C ASN A 123 -22.58 -14.65 5.25
N ALA A 124 -23.60 -15.25 4.65
CA ALA A 124 -23.42 -16.29 3.64
C ALA A 124 -22.80 -15.76 2.33
N SER A 125 -22.91 -14.45 2.08
CA SER A 125 -22.36 -13.74 0.91
C SER A 125 -20.96 -13.16 1.17
N THR A 126 -20.22 -13.71 2.13
CA THR A 126 -18.84 -13.27 2.40
C THR A 126 -17.85 -13.81 1.37
N ASN A 127 -16.83 -13.03 1.07
CA ASN A 127 -15.64 -13.42 0.31
C ASN A 127 -14.66 -14.27 1.15
N GLN A 128 -14.72 -14.21 2.48
CA GLN A 128 -13.88 -14.96 3.42
C GLN A 128 -14.24 -16.45 3.44
N LEU A 129 -13.22 -17.29 3.50
CA LEU A 129 -13.29 -18.75 3.56
C LEU A 129 -12.51 -19.26 4.77
N ASN A 130 -13.12 -20.13 5.55
CA ASN A 130 -12.47 -20.89 6.61
C ASN A 130 -12.58 -22.38 6.29
N ASN A 131 -11.45 -23.06 6.16
CA ASN A 131 -11.38 -24.47 5.70
C ASN A 131 -12.17 -24.70 4.40
N GLY A 132 -12.15 -23.72 3.49
CA GLY A 132 -12.83 -23.78 2.19
C GLY A 132 -14.34 -23.52 2.22
N VAL A 133 -14.90 -23.15 3.38
CA VAL A 133 -16.32 -22.84 3.57
C VAL A 133 -16.48 -21.34 3.88
N PRO A 134 -17.51 -20.65 3.37
CA PRO A 134 -17.74 -19.23 3.68
C PRO A 134 -17.88 -18.97 5.19
N ASP A 135 -17.05 -18.07 5.71
CA ASP A 135 -17.04 -17.71 7.13
C ASP A 135 -16.50 -16.29 7.36
N SER A 136 -17.41 -15.34 7.60
CA SER A 136 -17.10 -13.92 7.81
C SER A 136 -16.91 -13.53 9.28
N ARG A 137 -16.80 -14.50 10.18
CA ARG A 137 -16.55 -14.24 11.61
C ARG A 137 -15.06 -14.07 11.93
N HIS A 138 -14.21 -14.15 10.92
CA HIS A 138 -12.77 -14.05 11.04
C HIS A 138 -12.24 -13.21 9.89
N ILE A 139 -11.08 -12.60 10.11
CA ILE A 139 -10.27 -11.95 9.07
C ILE A 139 -9.09 -12.86 8.73
N SER A 140 -8.45 -12.59 7.59
CA SER A 140 -7.26 -13.33 7.20
C SER A 140 -6.13 -13.14 8.22
N GLY A 141 -5.21 -14.11 8.36
CA GLY A 141 -4.06 -13.95 9.26
C GLY A 141 -3.16 -12.76 8.90
N TYR A 142 -3.17 -12.35 7.62
CA TYR A 142 -2.50 -11.12 7.18
C TYR A 142 -3.21 -9.88 7.75
N ALA A 143 -4.52 -9.78 7.59
CA ALA A 143 -5.31 -8.69 8.15
C ALA A 143 -5.21 -8.67 9.69
N ASP A 144 -5.29 -9.82 10.35
CA ASP A 144 -5.12 -9.94 11.80
C ASP A 144 -3.76 -9.39 12.26
N ARG A 145 -2.66 -9.75 11.59
CA ARG A 145 -1.33 -9.22 11.90
C ARG A 145 -1.27 -7.69 11.81
N TYR A 146 -1.76 -7.08 10.72
CA TYR A 146 -1.57 -5.65 10.47
C TYR A 146 -2.63 -4.74 11.09
N TYR A 147 -3.83 -5.26 11.32
CA TYR A 147 -4.92 -4.52 11.94
C TYR A 147 -5.03 -4.81 13.43
N ASN A 148 -5.17 -6.09 13.84
CA ASN A 148 -5.39 -6.49 15.22
C ASN A 148 -4.11 -6.46 16.06
N GLY A 149 -3.12 -7.29 15.73
CA GLY A 149 -1.95 -7.49 16.59
C GLY A 149 -2.28 -8.26 17.89
N PRO A 150 -1.38 -8.25 18.90
CA PRO A 150 -0.14 -7.50 18.96
C PRO A 150 0.85 -7.96 17.89
N SER A 151 1.45 -7.01 17.17
CA SER A 151 2.42 -7.28 16.11
C SER A 151 3.48 -6.19 16.06
N SER A 152 4.60 -6.50 15.43
CA SER A 152 5.71 -5.57 15.20
C SER A 152 6.31 -5.77 13.81
N GLU A 153 6.94 -4.72 13.29
CA GLU A 153 7.75 -4.75 12.08
C GLU A 153 8.99 -3.88 12.22
N ILE A 154 10.08 -4.32 11.58
CA ILE A 154 11.26 -3.47 11.37
C ILE A 154 10.98 -2.63 10.13
N LEU A 155 11.23 -1.33 10.23
CA LEU A 155 11.16 -0.39 9.13
C LEU A 155 12.58 -0.21 8.56
N ASP A 156 13.32 0.80 9.02
CA ASP A 156 14.69 1.02 8.60
C ASP A 156 15.64 0.05 9.34
N ALA A 157 16.61 -0.50 8.62
CA ALA A 157 17.71 -1.28 9.18
C ALA A 157 18.89 -1.22 8.21
N PHE A 158 19.76 -0.22 8.39
CA PHE A 158 20.88 0.01 7.47
C PHE A 158 22.12 0.54 8.16
N VAL A 159 23.26 0.33 7.51
CA VAL A 159 24.53 0.99 7.81
C VAL A 159 24.80 2.07 6.79
N PHE A 160 25.55 3.10 7.19
CA PHE A 160 25.93 4.19 6.30
C PHE A 160 27.36 4.65 6.55
N GLY A 161 27.95 5.27 5.54
CA GLY A 161 29.30 5.82 5.59
C GLY A 161 29.49 6.94 4.58
N SER A 162 30.36 7.88 4.89
CA SER A 162 30.79 8.94 3.98
C SER A 162 32.31 9.17 4.05
N THR A 163 32.87 9.59 2.92
CA THR A 163 34.28 9.96 2.79
C THR A 163 34.42 11.17 1.88
N GLU A 164 35.26 12.11 2.29
CA GLU A 164 35.69 13.23 1.45
C GLU A 164 36.73 12.72 0.44
N ILE A 165 36.67 13.23 -0.79
CA ILE A 165 37.60 12.92 -1.89
C ILE A 165 38.16 14.25 -2.40
N GLY A 166 39.29 14.68 -1.86
CA GLY A 166 39.76 16.06 -2.08
C GLY A 166 38.88 17.06 -1.33
N ASP A 167 38.88 18.31 -1.78
CA ASP A 167 38.38 19.42 -0.96
C ASP A 167 36.86 19.68 -1.13
N GLU A 168 36.28 19.29 -2.27
CA GLU A 168 34.90 19.64 -2.63
C GLU A 168 34.04 18.44 -3.03
N THR A 169 34.51 17.21 -2.84
CA THR A 169 33.76 16.01 -3.19
C THR A 169 33.46 15.16 -1.96
N LEU A 170 32.20 14.77 -1.81
CA LEU A 170 31.75 13.87 -0.76
C LEU A 170 31.08 12.64 -1.37
N LEU A 171 31.65 11.47 -1.11
CA LEU A 171 31.04 10.19 -1.43
C LEU A 171 30.33 9.65 -0.19
N SER A 172 29.03 9.35 -0.31
CA SER A 172 28.24 8.69 0.74
C SER A 172 27.59 7.42 0.22
N ALA A 173 27.45 6.43 1.08
CA ALA A 173 26.80 5.17 0.77
C ALA A 173 25.95 4.66 1.94
N LYS A 174 24.89 3.92 1.63
CA LYS A 174 24.04 3.19 2.58
C LYS A 174 23.79 1.78 2.08
N LEU A 175 23.80 0.81 2.99
CA LEU A 175 23.49 -0.58 2.70
C LEU A 175 22.51 -1.12 3.75
N GLY A 176 21.41 -1.72 3.28
CA GLY A 176 20.38 -2.32 4.11
C GLY A 176 18.99 -1.80 3.75
N SER A 177 18.02 -2.06 4.62
CA SER A 177 16.63 -1.63 4.44
C SER A 177 16.49 -0.15 4.75
N HIS A 178 16.18 0.66 3.75
CA HIS A 178 15.95 2.09 3.94
C HIS A 178 15.09 2.68 2.82
N THR A 179 14.47 3.82 3.11
CA THR A 179 13.67 4.56 2.13
C THR A 179 14.51 5.61 1.41
N GLN A 180 14.26 5.77 0.11
CA GLN A 180 14.79 6.86 -0.70
C GLN A 180 13.64 7.52 -1.47
N TYR A 181 13.73 8.83 -1.67
CA TYR A 181 12.69 9.61 -2.34
C TYR A 181 13.31 10.58 -3.35
N TRP A 182 13.05 10.36 -4.63
CA TRP A 182 13.49 11.19 -5.74
C TRP A 182 12.30 11.93 -6.38
N GLY A 183 12.51 13.20 -6.75
CA GLY A 183 11.45 14.11 -7.20
C GLY A 183 10.98 15.08 -6.11
N GLU A 184 9.99 15.89 -6.46
CA GLU A 184 9.45 16.99 -5.64
C GLU A 184 7.98 16.77 -5.23
N SER A 185 7.30 15.74 -5.77
CA SER A 185 5.87 15.48 -5.54
C SER A 185 5.58 14.86 -4.18
N ILE A 186 5.52 15.67 -3.12
CA ILE A 186 5.17 15.19 -1.79
C ILE A 186 3.76 14.56 -1.80
N LEU A 187 3.61 13.35 -1.24
CA LEU A 187 2.35 12.61 -1.12
C LEU A 187 1.72 12.12 -2.45
N ALA A 188 2.48 12.06 -3.54
CA ALA A 188 2.00 11.42 -4.77
C ALA A 188 2.22 9.89 -4.69
N PHE A 189 1.25 9.19 -4.09
CA PHE A 189 1.37 7.77 -3.72
C PHE A 189 1.36 6.80 -4.91
N ALA A 190 0.82 7.23 -6.06
CA ALA A 190 0.67 6.38 -7.24
C ALA A 190 1.52 6.84 -8.44
N HIS A 191 2.01 8.09 -8.41
CA HIS A 191 2.66 8.72 -9.57
C HIS A 191 3.80 9.62 -9.11
N GLY A 192 4.87 9.72 -9.91
CA GLY A 192 6.05 10.51 -9.56
C GLY A 192 7.36 9.83 -9.98
N ASN A 193 8.45 10.57 -9.81
CA ASN A 193 9.82 10.10 -10.08
C ASN A 193 10.26 9.01 -9.08
N SER A 194 9.66 8.99 -7.89
CA SER A 194 9.92 8.05 -6.80
C SER A 194 9.17 6.72 -6.91
N TYR A 195 8.31 6.54 -7.92
CA TYR A 195 7.48 5.33 -8.05
C TYR A 195 8.31 4.03 -8.04
N GLY A 196 8.01 3.11 -7.14
CA GLY A 196 8.77 1.87 -6.98
C GLY A 196 10.05 1.98 -6.13
N GLN A 197 10.46 3.17 -5.64
CA GLN A 197 11.60 3.26 -4.70
C GLN A 197 11.28 2.66 -3.32
N SER A 198 9.99 2.55 -3.02
CA SER A 198 9.46 2.03 -1.76
C SER A 198 8.02 1.58 -2.01
N GLY A 199 7.60 0.51 -1.36
CA GLY A 199 6.17 0.25 -1.16
C GLY A 199 5.57 1.32 -0.23
N LEU A 200 4.26 1.48 -0.26
CA LEU A 200 3.55 2.37 0.67
C LEU A 200 2.55 1.59 1.53
N ASP A 201 2.52 1.88 2.83
CA ASP A 201 1.50 1.40 3.74
C ASP A 201 0.26 2.31 3.67
N ILE A 202 -0.50 2.16 2.58
CA ILE A 202 -1.72 2.94 2.33
C ILE A 202 -2.77 2.62 3.40
N THR A 203 -2.80 1.39 3.88
CA THR A 203 -3.63 0.98 5.02
C THR A 203 -3.39 1.85 6.24
N LYS A 204 -2.14 1.96 6.70
CA LYS A 204 -1.78 2.79 7.86
C LYS A 204 -2.09 4.27 7.60
N GLY A 205 -1.78 4.77 6.40
CA GLY A 205 -2.09 6.14 6.01
C GLY A 205 -3.57 6.52 6.05
N LEU A 206 -4.46 5.54 5.85
CA LEU A 206 -5.92 5.74 5.90
C LEU A 206 -6.53 5.50 7.29
N THR A 207 -5.95 4.58 8.08
CA THR A 207 -6.58 4.06 9.30
C THR A 207 -5.99 4.62 10.60
N VAL A 208 -4.76 5.13 10.56
CA VAL A 208 -4.01 5.56 11.75
C VAL A 208 -3.66 7.05 11.63
N PRO A 209 -4.51 7.96 12.15
CA PRO A 209 -4.20 9.38 12.21
C PRO A 209 -2.90 9.66 12.97
N GLY A 210 -2.22 10.74 12.58
CA GLY A 210 -0.96 11.13 13.21
C GLY A 210 0.23 10.23 12.85
N THR A 211 0.07 9.32 11.89
CA THR A 211 1.18 8.54 11.34
C THR A 211 2.18 9.46 10.66
N GLU A 212 3.46 9.32 11.01
CA GLU A 212 4.54 10.07 10.39
C GLU A 212 4.85 9.53 8.99
N ALA A 213 5.30 10.39 8.07
CA ALA A 213 5.59 10.00 6.70
C ALA A 213 6.58 8.82 6.61
N LYS A 214 7.60 8.78 7.49
CA LYS A 214 8.60 7.71 7.56
C LYS A 214 8.03 6.33 7.91
N GLU A 215 6.85 6.26 8.51
CA GLU A 215 6.17 4.99 8.80
C GLU A 215 5.28 4.50 7.65
N LEU A 216 4.98 5.37 6.69
CA LEU A 216 4.17 5.06 5.52
C LEU A 216 5.01 4.43 4.40
N PHE A 217 6.31 4.65 4.39
CA PHE A 217 7.20 4.02 3.43
C PHE A 217 7.62 2.65 3.95
N ILE A 218 7.41 1.61 3.14
CA ILE A 218 7.89 0.25 3.37
C ILE A 218 9.33 0.18 2.85
N PRO A 219 10.34 0.18 3.72
CA PRO A 219 11.73 0.33 3.30
C PRO A 219 12.18 -0.92 2.54
N ARG A 220 12.97 -0.72 1.48
CA ARG A 220 13.51 -1.82 0.67
C ARG A 220 14.97 -2.04 1.00
N ASN A 221 15.39 -3.31 1.04
CA ASN A 221 16.81 -3.65 1.13
C ASN A 221 17.53 -3.22 -0.14
N GLN A 222 18.53 -2.34 -0.02
CA GLN A 222 19.21 -1.75 -1.17
C GLN A 222 20.61 -1.25 -0.84
N LEU A 223 21.42 -1.04 -1.88
CA LEU A 223 22.62 -0.21 -1.85
C LEU A 223 22.26 1.14 -2.49
N SER A 224 22.48 2.24 -1.78
CA SER A 224 22.38 3.58 -2.35
C SER A 224 23.68 4.36 -2.17
N THR A 225 24.04 5.13 -3.17
CA THR A 225 25.26 5.96 -3.17
C THR A 225 24.94 7.36 -3.67
N SER A 226 25.62 8.36 -3.11
CA SER A 226 25.60 9.73 -3.62
C SER A 226 27.00 10.31 -3.66
N LEU A 227 27.34 10.95 -4.78
CA LEU A 227 28.58 11.67 -4.99
C LEU A 227 28.22 13.15 -5.20
N THR A 228 28.47 13.97 -4.20
CA THR A 228 28.36 15.43 -4.31
C THR A 228 29.67 15.99 -4.84
N LEU A 229 29.60 16.71 -5.95
CA LEU A 229 30.71 17.29 -6.71
C LEU A 229 30.59 18.81 -6.66
N GLY A 230 31.36 19.44 -5.77
CA GLY A 230 31.26 20.88 -5.54
C GLY A 230 29.89 21.28 -4.98
N PRO A 231 29.53 22.56 -5.09
CA PRO A 231 28.27 23.07 -4.53
C PRO A 231 27.04 22.77 -5.39
N GLU A 232 27.21 22.46 -6.68
CA GLU A 232 26.09 22.45 -7.63
C GLU A 232 25.64 21.06 -8.08
N LEU A 233 26.50 20.04 -8.10
CA LEU A 233 26.19 18.77 -8.75
C LEU A 233 26.19 17.63 -7.75
N THR A 234 25.14 16.81 -7.75
CA THR A 234 25.09 15.54 -7.03
C THR A 234 24.68 14.44 -7.97
N LEU A 235 25.47 13.36 -8.01
CA LEU A 235 25.15 12.14 -8.73
C LEU A 235 24.71 11.07 -7.73
N GLY A 236 23.68 10.31 -8.06
CA GLY A 236 23.16 9.24 -7.22
C GLY A 236 22.98 7.95 -7.98
N ALA A 237 23.14 6.83 -7.28
CA ALA A 237 22.81 5.51 -7.79
C ALA A 237 22.13 4.67 -6.69
N GLN A 238 21.24 3.78 -7.10
CA GLN A 238 20.52 2.83 -6.26
C GLN A 238 20.47 1.48 -6.94
N TYR A 239 20.66 0.41 -6.17
CA TYR A 239 20.45 -0.96 -6.60
C TYR A 239 19.69 -1.71 -5.51
N PHE A 240 18.55 -2.29 -5.86
CA PHE A 240 17.69 -2.97 -4.90
C PHE A 240 18.05 -4.45 -4.80
N LEU A 241 18.06 -4.94 -3.56
CA LEU A 241 18.38 -6.32 -3.16
C LEU A 241 17.13 -7.07 -2.65
N GLY A 242 15.97 -6.43 -2.76
CA GLY A 242 14.69 -6.93 -2.30
C GLY A 242 13.56 -6.10 -2.87
N TRP A 243 12.38 -6.71 -2.95
CA TRP A 243 11.16 -6.08 -3.42
C TRP A 243 10.03 -6.28 -2.40
N ASP A 244 9.23 -5.23 -2.21
CA ASP A 244 8.06 -5.24 -1.34
C ASP A 244 6.92 -4.45 -2.00
N ALA A 245 5.73 -5.04 -2.00
CA ALA A 245 4.52 -4.39 -2.48
C ALA A 245 4.03 -3.30 -1.53
N SER A 246 3.23 -2.38 -2.06
CA SER A 246 2.41 -1.50 -1.22
C SER A 246 1.31 -2.30 -0.52
N ARG A 247 0.99 -1.92 0.72
CA ARG A 247 -0.10 -2.51 1.49
C ARG A 247 -1.39 -1.74 1.25
N LEU A 248 -2.42 -2.47 0.85
CA LEU A 248 -3.75 -1.94 0.60
C LEU A 248 -4.72 -2.39 1.69
N PRO A 249 -5.81 -1.65 1.91
CA PRO A 249 -6.83 -2.05 2.87
C PRO A 249 -7.39 -3.46 2.62
N GLU A 250 -7.29 -4.32 3.62
CA GLU A 250 -7.63 -5.74 3.51
C GLU A 250 -9.14 -6.01 3.74
N SER A 251 -9.62 -7.17 3.26
CA SER A 251 -11.01 -7.61 3.45
C SER A 251 -11.26 -7.85 4.93
N GLY A 252 -12.52 -7.66 5.30
CA GLY A 252 -12.97 -7.77 6.66
C GLY A 252 -12.77 -6.49 7.48
N THR A 253 -11.94 -5.56 7.00
CA THR A 253 -11.56 -4.34 7.72
C THR A 253 -12.46 -3.15 7.36
N TYR A 254 -12.50 -2.13 8.21
CA TYR A 254 -13.47 -1.04 8.06
C TYR A 254 -13.29 -0.22 6.77
N LEU A 255 -12.05 0.01 6.36
CA LEU A 255 -11.71 0.74 5.12
C LEU A 255 -11.35 -0.19 3.95
N GLY A 256 -11.59 -1.50 4.08
CA GLY A 256 -11.42 -2.47 3.01
C GLY A 256 -12.38 -2.18 1.86
N PHE A 257 -11.84 -1.77 0.70
CA PHE A 257 -12.65 -1.29 -0.42
C PHE A 257 -12.75 -2.26 -1.59
N ASN A 258 -11.95 -3.33 -1.63
CA ASN A 258 -11.91 -4.28 -2.75
C ASN A 258 -11.44 -5.68 -2.31
N ASP A 259 -12.24 -6.71 -2.53
CA ASP A 259 -11.98 -8.09 -2.10
C ASP A 259 -11.07 -8.93 -3.02
N GLY A 260 -10.72 -8.38 -4.19
CA GLY A 260 -9.88 -9.06 -5.18
C GLY A 260 -8.40 -8.70 -5.11
N ILE A 261 -8.06 -7.54 -4.53
CA ILE A 261 -6.70 -7.02 -4.46
C ILE A 261 -6.25 -7.00 -3.00
N GLN A 262 -5.82 -8.15 -2.49
CA GLN A 262 -5.60 -8.38 -1.06
C GLN A 262 -4.49 -9.38 -0.79
N SER A 263 -3.78 -9.18 0.31
CA SER A 263 -2.61 -9.99 0.69
C SER A 263 -2.99 -11.19 1.56
N GLY A 264 -4.18 -11.18 2.17
CA GLY A 264 -4.77 -12.29 2.93
C GLY A 264 -5.21 -13.53 2.12
N GLY A 265 -4.73 -13.65 0.88
CA GLY A 265 -5.27 -14.42 -0.24
C GLY A 265 -5.82 -15.83 0.05
N HIS A 266 -5.09 -16.69 0.76
CA HIS A 266 -5.39 -18.13 0.86
C HIS A 266 -6.79 -18.48 1.39
N ASN A 267 -7.42 -17.56 2.13
CA ASN A 267 -8.75 -17.70 2.72
C ASN A 267 -9.78 -16.77 2.05
N LEU A 268 -9.52 -16.27 0.84
CA LEU A 268 -10.37 -15.31 0.16
C LEU A 268 -10.94 -15.87 -1.15
N SER A 269 -12.07 -15.31 -1.58
CA SER A 269 -12.77 -15.67 -2.81
C SER A 269 -13.56 -14.50 -3.37
N LEU A 270 -13.67 -14.39 -4.69
CA LEU A 270 -14.57 -13.43 -5.33
C LEU A 270 -15.88 -14.13 -5.68
N ILE A 271 -17.02 -13.55 -5.29
CA ILE A 271 -18.33 -14.02 -5.70
C ILE A 271 -18.60 -13.52 -7.13
N GLY A 272 -18.78 -14.47 -8.06
CA GLY A 272 -19.11 -14.20 -9.46
C GLY A 272 -20.61 -14.23 -9.75
N GLY A 273 -21.41 -14.86 -8.89
CA GLY A 273 -22.86 -14.95 -9.10
C GLY A 273 -23.58 -15.83 -8.10
N ARG A 274 -24.91 -15.73 -8.08
CA ARG A 274 -25.76 -16.71 -7.39
C ARG A 274 -25.69 -18.04 -8.14
N ASN A 275 -25.59 -19.14 -7.41
CA ASN A 275 -25.60 -20.47 -8.01
C ASN A 275 -27.03 -20.85 -8.43
N PRO A 276 -27.29 -21.18 -9.71
CA PRO A 276 -28.62 -21.55 -10.17
C PRO A 276 -29.14 -22.88 -9.60
N LEU A 277 -28.27 -23.75 -9.07
CA LEU A 277 -28.69 -25.01 -8.42
C LEU A 277 -29.03 -24.85 -6.94
N PHE A 278 -28.73 -23.69 -6.33
CA PHE A 278 -29.01 -23.49 -4.92
C PHE A 278 -30.53 -23.38 -4.68
N GLY A 279 -31.06 -24.25 -3.81
CA GLY A 279 -32.50 -24.31 -3.49
C GLY A 279 -33.39 -24.92 -4.59
N ALA A 280 -32.82 -25.36 -5.72
CA ALA A 280 -33.55 -26.06 -6.76
C ALA A 280 -33.74 -27.55 -6.40
N PRO A 281 -34.83 -28.21 -6.86
CA PRO A 281 -34.96 -29.67 -6.77
C PRO A 281 -33.81 -30.33 -7.55
N GLY A 282 -32.86 -30.96 -6.84
CA GLY A 282 -31.60 -31.37 -7.45
C GLY A 282 -30.55 -31.82 -6.43
N PRO A 283 -29.24 -31.77 -6.79
CA PRO A 283 -28.18 -32.29 -5.93
C PRO A 283 -28.12 -31.56 -4.59
N ILE A 284 -28.25 -32.33 -3.50
CA ILE A 284 -28.12 -31.84 -2.13
C ILE A 284 -26.69 -31.34 -1.92
N GLY A 285 -26.52 -30.16 -1.32
CA GLY A 285 -25.22 -29.60 -0.96
C GLY A 285 -24.60 -28.67 -2.00
N ALA A 286 -25.35 -28.21 -3.00
CA ALA A 286 -24.89 -27.12 -3.87
C ALA A 286 -24.62 -25.85 -3.05
N ASN A 287 -23.47 -25.21 -3.29
CA ASN A 287 -23.13 -23.94 -2.64
C ASN A 287 -24.04 -22.79 -3.11
N GLU A 288 -24.34 -21.82 -2.25
CA GLU A 288 -25.23 -20.69 -2.57
C GLU A 288 -24.69 -19.77 -3.67
N PHE A 289 -23.36 -19.67 -3.77
CA PHE A 289 -22.66 -18.75 -4.66
C PHE A 289 -21.65 -19.48 -5.53
N LEU A 290 -21.48 -18.97 -6.75
CA LEU A 290 -20.36 -19.28 -7.62
C LEU A 290 -19.21 -18.33 -7.28
N ARG A 291 -18.02 -18.90 -7.09
CA ARG A 291 -16.84 -18.22 -6.53
C ARG A 291 -15.59 -18.50 -7.36
N LEU A 292 -14.75 -17.47 -7.48
CA LEU A 292 -13.35 -17.62 -7.89
C LEU A 292 -12.52 -17.64 -6.61
N LYS A 293 -11.78 -18.71 -6.35
CA LYS A 293 -10.88 -18.76 -5.18
C LYS A 293 -9.64 -17.90 -5.44
N ASN A 294 -9.02 -17.38 -4.39
CA ASN A 294 -7.70 -16.79 -4.56
C ASN A 294 -6.71 -17.82 -5.14
N GLY A 295 -5.99 -17.39 -6.16
CA GLY A 295 -4.95 -18.16 -6.84
C GLY A 295 -3.57 -17.69 -6.40
N HIS A 296 -2.65 -17.66 -7.35
CA HIS A 296 -1.26 -17.27 -7.11
C HIS A 296 -1.09 -15.75 -7.16
N THR A 297 -0.19 -15.23 -6.33
CA THR A 297 0.33 -13.85 -6.44
C THR A 297 1.71 -13.93 -7.09
N PHE A 298 1.81 -13.44 -8.32
CA PHE A 298 3.06 -13.36 -9.06
C PHE A 298 3.78 -12.07 -8.67
N THR A 299 4.90 -12.23 -7.97
CA THR A 299 5.77 -11.14 -7.54
C THR A 299 7.00 -11.06 -8.43
N PRO A 300 7.64 -9.87 -8.54
CA PRO A 300 8.92 -9.71 -9.20
C PRO A 300 10.02 -10.47 -8.45
N ASP A 301 11.16 -10.64 -9.11
CA ASP A 301 12.36 -11.11 -8.45
C ASP A 301 12.96 -10.07 -7.50
N ASN A 302 13.76 -10.51 -6.53
CA ASN A 302 14.45 -9.63 -5.57
C ASN A 302 15.71 -8.95 -6.12
N HIS A 303 15.84 -8.83 -7.45
CA HIS A 303 17.00 -8.25 -8.13
C HIS A 303 16.56 -7.66 -9.48
N GLY A 304 17.38 -6.78 -10.06
CA GLY A 304 17.11 -6.16 -11.37
C GLY A 304 16.69 -4.69 -11.26
N ASP A 305 16.00 -4.33 -10.18
CA ASP A 305 15.61 -2.95 -9.91
C ASP A 305 16.84 -2.05 -9.61
N PHE A 306 16.98 -0.93 -10.31
CA PHE A 306 18.03 0.06 -10.10
C PHE A 306 17.59 1.49 -10.46
N GLY A 307 18.42 2.46 -10.07
CA GLY A 307 18.20 3.86 -10.41
C GLY A 307 19.47 4.69 -10.48
N LEU A 308 19.47 5.69 -11.36
CA LEU A 308 20.48 6.73 -11.50
C LEU A 308 19.82 8.10 -11.37
N MET A 309 20.55 9.02 -10.75
CA MET A 309 20.09 10.38 -10.49
C MET A 309 21.21 11.39 -10.74
N ALA A 310 20.85 12.55 -11.28
CA ALA A 310 21.67 13.75 -11.26
C ALA A 310 20.83 14.93 -10.76
N LYS A 311 21.28 15.60 -9.70
CA LYS A 311 20.74 16.88 -9.23
C LYS A 311 21.73 17.97 -9.52
N TRP A 312 21.28 19.03 -10.19
CA TRP A 312 22.09 20.17 -10.58
C TRP A 312 21.44 21.47 -10.13
N SER A 313 22.18 22.24 -9.33
CA SER A 313 21.73 23.48 -8.69
C SER A 313 22.62 24.65 -9.12
N PRO A 314 22.60 25.06 -10.39
CA PRO A 314 23.47 26.12 -10.86
C PRO A 314 23.05 27.50 -10.33
N GLU A 315 24.02 28.36 -10.07
CA GLU A 315 23.79 29.71 -9.53
C GLU A 315 22.76 30.51 -10.34
N TRP A 316 22.83 30.46 -11.68
CA TRP A 316 21.90 31.20 -12.55
C TRP A 316 20.44 30.75 -12.43
N LEU A 317 20.20 29.51 -12.00
CA LEU A 317 18.86 28.98 -11.83
C LEU A 317 18.28 29.38 -10.48
N ASP A 318 19.10 29.58 -9.45
CA ASP A 318 18.65 29.78 -8.06
C ASP A 318 17.56 28.75 -7.68
N GLY A 319 17.88 27.48 -7.93
CA GLY A 319 16.98 26.34 -7.86
C GLY A 319 17.69 25.05 -8.21
N THR A 320 16.99 23.92 -8.16
CA THR A 320 17.57 22.59 -8.41
C THR A 320 16.80 21.87 -9.51
N LEU A 321 17.50 21.41 -10.55
CA LEU A 321 17.00 20.46 -11.52
C LEU A 321 17.37 19.04 -11.10
N GLY A 322 16.45 18.10 -11.26
CA GLY A 322 16.70 16.67 -11.08
C GLY A 322 16.48 15.91 -12.39
N PHE A 323 17.34 14.94 -12.66
CA PHE A 323 17.22 14.01 -13.79
C PHE A 323 17.33 12.58 -13.26
N TYR A 324 16.47 11.70 -13.74
CA TYR A 324 16.34 10.35 -13.20
C TYR A 324 16.18 9.35 -14.34
N TYR A 325 16.87 8.23 -14.23
CA TYR A 325 16.58 7.02 -15.00
C TYR A 325 16.52 5.83 -14.04
N ARG A 326 15.48 5.01 -14.16
CA ARG A 326 15.27 3.86 -13.28
C ARG A 326 14.68 2.71 -14.07
N ASN A 327 15.08 1.50 -13.72
CA ASN A 327 14.34 0.29 -14.06
C ASN A 327 13.80 -0.28 -12.74
N THR A 328 12.49 -0.50 -12.65
CA THR A 328 11.84 -0.85 -11.40
C THR A 328 10.73 -1.85 -11.63
N SER A 329 10.40 -2.57 -10.58
CA SER A 329 9.19 -3.38 -10.53
C SER A 329 8.02 -2.60 -9.92
N ASP A 330 6.81 -2.96 -10.34
CA ASP A 330 5.58 -2.39 -9.86
C ASP A 330 5.38 -2.72 -8.37
N ILE A 331 4.78 -1.81 -7.63
CA ILE A 331 4.48 -1.95 -6.19
C ILE A 331 2.97 -2.05 -5.96
N LEU A 332 2.16 -1.99 -7.02
CA LEU A 332 0.72 -2.19 -7.00
C LEU A 332 0.35 -3.39 -7.88
N PRO A 333 -0.59 -4.24 -7.43
CA PRO A 333 -0.97 -5.44 -8.17
C PRO A 333 -1.97 -5.14 -9.28
N ASN A 334 -1.91 -5.95 -10.33
CA ASN A 334 -2.97 -6.14 -11.32
C ASN A 334 -3.74 -7.42 -11.02
N LEU A 335 -5.06 -7.38 -11.21
CA LEU A 335 -5.95 -8.51 -10.95
C LEU A 335 -6.32 -9.22 -12.25
N VAL A 336 -6.19 -10.54 -12.26
CA VAL A 336 -6.58 -11.40 -13.40
C VAL A 336 -7.51 -12.50 -12.92
N LEU A 337 -8.67 -12.64 -13.55
CA LEU A 337 -9.63 -13.71 -13.34
C LEU A 337 -9.30 -14.89 -14.26
N GLN A 338 -9.33 -16.10 -13.73
CA GLN A 338 -9.10 -17.33 -14.46
C GLN A 338 -10.29 -18.29 -14.23
N PRO A 339 -11.44 -18.03 -14.88
CA PRO A 339 -12.60 -18.90 -14.79
C PRO A 339 -12.34 -20.24 -15.47
N THR A 340 -13.06 -21.26 -15.02
CA THR A 340 -13.04 -22.61 -15.57
C THR A 340 -14.40 -22.97 -16.16
N ALA A 341 -14.44 -23.99 -17.02
CA ALA A 341 -15.70 -24.46 -17.58
C ALA A 341 -16.64 -24.93 -16.46
N VAL A 342 -17.85 -24.39 -16.43
CA VAL A 342 -18.83 -24.67 -15.39
C VAL A 342 -19.61 -25.93 -15.74
N GLY A 343 -19.32 -27.03 -15.04
CA GLY A 343 -20.06 -28.29 -15.10
C GLY A 343 -20.77 -28.62 -13.79
N PRO A 344 -21.42 -29.80 -13.69
CA PRO A 344 -22.12 -30.23 -12.48
C PRO A 344 -21.26 -30.20 -11.21
N ALA A 345 -19.96 -30.57 -11.30
CA ALA A 345 -19.05 -30.54 -10.16
C ALA A 345 -18.78 -29.12 -9.65
N GLN A 346 -18.60 -28.15 -10.55
CA GLN A 346 -18.41 -26.73 -10.22
C GLN A 346 -19.69 -26.12 -9.65
N LEU A 347 -20.86 -26.50 -10.18
CA LEU A 347 -22.14 -26.07 -9.64
C LEU A 347 -22.44 -26.68 -8.25
N ILE A 348 -21.97 -27.90 -7.95
CA ILE A 348 -22.09 -28.45 -6.58
C ILE A 348 -21.12 -27.76 -5.64
N SER A 349 -19.83 -27.69 -6.00
CA SER A 349 -18.78 -27.11 -5.16
C SER A 349 -18.85 -25.58 -5.04
N GLY A 350 -19.53 -24.89 -5.95
CA GLY A 350 -19.54 -23.43 -6.05
C GLY A 350 -18.23 -22.82 -6.55
N ASN A 351 -17.17 -23.61 -6.80
CA ASN A 351 -15.90 -23.08 -7.28
C ASN A 351 -15.88 -23.09 -8.81
N ILE A 352 -15.77 -21.90 -9.42
CA ILE A 352 -15.76 -21.70 -10.87
C ILE A 352 -14.40 -21.22 -11.40
N GLY A 353 -13.34 -21.23 -10.59
CA GLY A 353 -11.99 -20.90 -11.03
C GLY A 353 -11.19 -20.17 -9.97
N SER A 354 -10.21 -19.38 -10.42
CA SER A 354 -9.36 -18.59 -9.53
C SER A 354 -9.24 -17.12 -9.96
N TYR A 355 -8.76 -16.27 -9.07
CA TYR A 355 -8.23 -14.96 -9.41
C TYR A 355 -6.79 -14.83 -8.92
N ASN A 356 -5.93 -14.21 -9.70
CA ASN A 356 -4.50 -14.11 -9.47
C ASN A 356 -4.09 -12.64 -9.44
N GLN A 357 -3.06 -12.33 -8.67
CA GLN A 357 -2.46 -10.99 -8.62
C GLN A 357 -1.11 -11.00 -9.33
N PHE A 358 -0.80 -9.93 -10.04
CA PHE A 358 0.44 -9.78 -10.79
C PHE A 358 1.07 -8.42 -10.51
N TYR A 359 2.33 -8.44 -10.12
CA TYR A 359 3.19 -7.28 -10.05
C TYR A 359 4.16 -7.37 -11.23
N VAL A 360 4.11 -6.38 -12.11
CA VAL A 360 4.89 -6.36 -13.35
C VAL A 360 6.28 -5.79 -13.08
N ASP A 361 7.31 -6.38 -13.67
CA ASP A 361 8.71 -5.96 -13.59
C ASP A 361 9.19 -5.26 -14.87
N ASP A 362 10.47 -4.88 -14.91
CA ASP A 362 11.14 -4.24 -16.06
C ASP A 362 10.47 -2.94 -16.55
N ILE A 363 10.02 -2.10 -15.62
CA ILE A 363 9.41 -0.79 -15.91
C ILE A 363 10.51 0.27 -15.95
N ASP A 364 10.76 0.81 -17.15
CA ASP A 364 11.69 1.93 -17.33
C ASP A 364 11.00 3.26 -17.01
N ILE A 365 11.63 4.07 -16.16
CA ILE A 365 11.16 5.40 -15.77
C ILE A 365 12.23 6.43 -16.11
N TYR A 366 11.84 7.42 -16.90
CA TYR A 366 12.62 8.60 -17.22
C TYR A 366 11.99 9.81 -16.54
N GLY A 367 12.74 10.51 -15.70
CA GLY A 367 12.22 11.55 -14.83
C GLY A 367 12.97 12.87 -14.93
N ILE A 368 12.25 13.97 -14.78
CA ILE A 368 12.78 15.33 -14.60
C ILE A 368 12.07 15.95 -13.39
N SER A 369 12.80 16.72 -12.57
CA SER A 369 12.21 17.54 -11.53
C SER A 369 12.79 18.95 -11.48
N LEU A 370 12.03 19.89 -10.92
CA LEU A 370 12.48 21.27 -10.65
C LEU A 370 11.99 21.69 -9.26
N SER A 371 12.91 22.20 -8.45
CA SER A 371 12.63 22.81 -7.14
C SER A 371 13.15 24.25 -7.14
N LYS A 372 12.28 25.25 -6.93
CA LYS A 372 12.67 26.66 -6.96
C LYS A 372 11.75 27.54 -6.13
N SER A 373 12.31 28.60 -5.53
CA SER A 373 11.51 29.68 -4.95
C SER A 373 11.16 30.73 -6.02
N ILE A 374 9.87 31.02 -6.17
CA ILE A 374 9.37 32.04 -7.11
C ILE A 374 8.53 33.03 -6.31
N ALA A 375 9.01 34.27 -6.20
CA ALA A 375 8.35 35.34 -5.45
C ALA A 375 8.01 34.98 -3.99
N GLY A 376 8.90 34.23 -3.31
CA GLY A 376 8.71 33.78 -1.93
C GLY A 376 7.83 32.53 -1.78
N VAL A 377 7.39 31.94 -2.88
CA VAL A 377 6.63 30.68 -2.90
C VAL A 377 7.55 29.55 -3.35
N SER A 378 7.64 28.48 -2.56
CA SER A 378 8.33 27.25 -2.98
C SER A 378 7.49 26.53 -4.05
N VAL A 379 8.10 26.30 -5.21
CA VAL A 379 7.50 25.62 -6.36
C VAL A 379 8.28 24.36 -6.66
N GLY A 380 7.58 23.23 -6.66
CA GLY A 380 8.09 21.92 -7.08
C GLY A 380 7.38 21.46 -8.35
N PHE A 381 8.12 20.77 -9.22
CA PHE A 381 7.61 20.17 -10.44
C PHE A 381 8.25 18.80 -10.66
N ASP A 382 7.45 17.82 -11.08
CA ASP A 382 7.92 16.52 -11.54
C ASP A 382 7.26 16.19 -12.89
N LEU A 383 8.07 15.65 -13.80
CA LEU A 383 7.63 15.00 -15.03
C LEU A 383 8.27 13.63 -15.09
N ASN A 384 7.48 12.59 -15.31
CA ASN A 384 7.99 11.26 -15.56
C ASN A 384 7.31 10.62 -16.77
N TYR A 385 8.09 9.87 -17.54
CA TYR A 385 7.66 9.03 -18.64
C TYR A 385 8.01 7.58 -18.29
N ARG A 386 7.06 6.66 -18.47
CA ARG A 386 7.24 5.26 -18.11
C ARG A 386 6.97 4.37 -19.31
N GLU A 387 7.90 3.46 -19.58
CA GLU A 387 7.74 2.40 -20.57
C GLU A 387 7.48 1.07 -19.85
N ASN A 388 6.77 0.15 -20.50
CA ASN A 388 6.36 -1.16 -19.96
C ASN A 388 5.47 -1.14 -18.68
N MET A 389 5.10 0.03 -18.16
CA MET A 389 4.15 0.15 -17.05
C MET A 389 2.80 -0.50 -17.43
N PRO A 390 2.26 -1.42 -16.62
CA PRO A 390 0.95 -1.99 -16.88
C PRO A 390 -0.13 -0.91 -16.79
N LEU A 391 -1.08 -0.94 -17.73
CA LEU A 391 -2.24 -0.07 -17.66
C LEU A 391 -3.20 -0.59 -16.57
N ALA A 392 -3.60 0.30 -15.66
CA ALA A 392 -4.68 0.01 -14.73
C ALA A 392 -5.94 -0.37 -15.53
N SER A 393 -6.35 -1.63 -15.41
CA SER A 393 -7.47 -2.19 -16.18
C SER A 393 -8.53 -2.77 -15.25
N VAL A 394 -9.76 -2.90 -15.77
CA VAL A 394 -10.71 -3.85 -15.18
C VAL A 394 -10.08 -5.24 -15.20
N ALA A 395 -10.38 -6.05 -14.18
CA ALA A 395 -9.73 -7.35 -14.01
C ALA A 395 -9.80 -8.17 -15.30
N ALA A 396 -8.64 -8.48 -15.88
CA ALA A 396 -8.57 -9.19 -17.13
C ALA A 396 -9.02 -10.64 -16.94
N THR A 397 -9.65 -11.26 -17.94
CA THR A 397 -10.11 -12.65 -17.86
C THR A 397 -9.27 -13.54 -18.77
N VAL A 398 -8.62 -14.55 -18.20
CA VAL A 398 -7.84 -15.54 -18.94
C VAL A 398 -8.69 -16.77 -19.22
N SER A 399 -8.78 -17.19 -20.48
CA SER A 399 -9.32 -18.51 -20.86
C SER A 399 -8.24 -19.59 -20.71
N PRO A 400 -8.37 -20.54 -19.76
CA PRO A 400 -7.35 -21.57 -19.55
C PRO A 400 -7.12 -22.45 -20.77
N ALA A 401 -8.19 -22.76 -21.51
CA ALA A 401 -8.12 -23.59 -22.71
C ALA A 401 -7.39 -22.87 -23.86
N ALA A 402 -7.63 -21.56 -24.04
CA ALA A 402 -6.95 -20.77 -25.06
C ALA A 402 -5.48 -20.50 -24.69
N ALA A 403 -5.19 -20.28 -23.41
CA ALA A 403 -3.82 -20.12 -22.89
C ALA A 403 -3.00 -21.42 -23.06
N ALA A 404 -3.56 -22.58 -22.71
CA ALA A 404 -2.92 -23.88 -22.91
C ALA A 404 -2.67 -24.20 -24.39
N ALA A 405 -3.49 -23.65 -25.28
CA ALA A 405 -3.34 -23.78 -26.73
C ALA A 405 -2.47 -22.68 -27.37
N GLY A 406 -1.92 -21.75 -26.58
CA GLY A 406 -1.06 -20.66 -27.08
C GLY A 406 -1.77 -19.70 -28.04
N LEU A 407 -3.10 -19.57 -27.96
CA LEU A 407 -3.86 -18.76 -28.90
C LEU A 407 -3.73 -17.26 -28.58
N PRO A 408 -3.41 -16.38 -29.55
CA PRO A 408 -3.39 -14.94 -29.30
C PRO A 408 -4.76 -14.43 -28.85
N GLY A 409 -4.79 -13.50 -27.88
CA GLY A 409 -6.03 -12.94 -27.34
C GLY A 409 -6.72 -13.80 -26.26
N PHE A 410 -6.01 -14.76 -25.65
CA PHE A 410 -6.54 -15.57 -24.54
C PHE A 410 -6.89 -14.76 -23.28
N ILE A 411 -6.48 -13.48 -23.25
CA ILE A 411 -6.82 -12.48 -22.24
C ILE A 411 -7.97 -11.61 -22.79
N GLY A 412 -9.17 -11.80 -22.25
CA GLY A 412 -10.33 -10.93 -22.47
C GLY A 412 -10.43 -9.81 -21.43
N ARG A 413 -11.27 -8.81 -21.70
CA ARG A 413 -11.68 -7.78 -20.74
C ARG A 413 -12.98 -8.15 -20.05
#